data_AF-A0A7Y5IE11-F1
#
_entry.id   AF-A0A7Y5IE11-F1
#
_cell.length_a   1.000
_cell.length_b   1.000
_cell.length_c   1.000
_cell.angle_alpha   90.00
_cell.angle_beta   90.00
_cell.angle_gamma   90.00
#
_symmetry.space_group_name_H-M   'P 1'
#
loop_
_entity.id
_entity.type
_entity.pdbx_description
1 polymer ?
#
loop_
_entity_poly.entity_id
_entity_poly.type
_entity_poly.pdbx_seq_one_letter_code
_entity_poly.pdbx_strand_id
1 'polypeptide(L)'
;AVSADSGSAKQIEHEMRIIRKREEKLLAAMAKVAKEVEGLTVEIKARAGEEDRIFGSVTTAHIAEGLKALGREIDRKSITLEEPIKTLGIHTASVRLAKGINATVKVWVTKEVAEEEEAEVAE
;
A
#
# COMPACT_ATOMS: atom_id res chain seq x y z
N ALA A 1 5.40 -30.80 34.26
CA ALA A 1 6.34 -29.66 34.21
C ALA A 1 7.37 -29.95 33.14
N VAL A 2 7.59 -29.04 32.18
CA VAL A 2 8.60 -29.26 31.13
C VAL A 2 9.98 -28.98 31.72
N SER A 3 10.76 -30.04 31.95
CA SER A 3 12.12 -29.95 32.46
C SER A 3 13.03 -29.43 31.36
N ALA A 4 13.64 -28.27 31.60
CA ALA A 4 14.64 -27.68 30.72
C ALA A 4 15.94 -28.49 30.79
N ASP A 5 16.07 -29.47 29.90
CA ASP A 5 17.36 -30.11 29.63
C ASP A 5 18.31 -29.08 29.01
N SER A 6 19.50 -28.92 29.60
CA SER A 6 20.50 -27.92 29.21
C SER A 6 21.00 -28.05 27.76
N GLY A 7 20.84 -29.22 27.11
CA GLY A 7 21.08 -29.40 25.68
C GLY A 7 20.01 -28.75 24.81
N SER A 8 18.74 -28.82 25.24
CA SER A 8 17.61 -28.18 24.57
C SER A 8 17.74 -26.65 24.55
N ALA A 9 18.26 -26.05 25.63
CA ALA A 9 18.42 -24.60 25.73
C ALA A 9 19.33 -24.01 24.62
N LYS A 10 20.50 -24.63 24.37
CA LYS A 10 21.42 -24.18 23.32
C LYS A 10 20.84 -24.38 21.91
N GLN A 11 20.08 -25.45 21.72
CA GLN A 11 19.43 -25.74 20.44
C GLN A 11 18.33 -24.71 20.16
N ILE A 12 17.52 -24.39 21.17
CA ILE A 12 16.49 -23.35 21.13
C ILE A 12 17.11 -21.97 20.83
N GLU A 13 18.25 -21.62 21.45
CA GLU A 13 18.94 -20.36 21.16
C GLU A 13 19.47 -20.28 19.72
N HIS A 14 20.03 -21.38 19.20
CA HIS A 14 20.53 -21.44 17.84
C HIS A 14 19.38 -21.34 16.82
N GLU A 15 18.27 -22.04 17.05
CA GLU A 15 17.06 -21.94 16.23
C GLU A 15 16.48 -20.52 16.27
N MET A 16 16.36 -19.92 17.45
CA MET A 16 15.93 -18.52 17.59
C MET A 16 16.82 -17.54 16.81
N ARG A 17 18.14 -17.74 16.83
CA ARG A 17 19.07 -16.89 16.07
C ARG A 17 18.85 -17.01 14.57
N ILE A 18 18.60 -18.22 14.05
CA ILE A 18 18.32 -18.43 12.63
C ILE A 18 16.98 -17.78 12.24
N ILE A 19 15.95 -17.93 13.07
CA ILE A 19 14.62 -17.34 12.86
C ILE A 19 14.74 -15.81 12.82
N ARG A 20 15.37 -15.20 13.83
CA ARG A 20 15.58 -13.74 13.87
C ARG A 20 16.31 -13.23 12.63
N LYS A 21 17.39 -13.89 12.21
CA LYS A 21 18.18 -13.45 11.04
C LYS A 21 17.39 -13.58 9.73
N ARG A 22 16.47 -14.55 9.63
CA ARG A 22 15.53 -14.65 8.49
C ARG A 22 14.48 -13.55 8.54
N GLU A 23 13.91 -13.28 9.71
CA GLU A 23 12.95 -12.20 9.91
C GLU A 23 13.56 -10.83 9.58
N GLU A 24 14.76 -10.52 10.07
CA GLU A 24 15.45 -9.27 9.80
C GLU A 24 15.69 -9.05 8.29
N LYS A 25 16.10 -10.09 7.57
CA LYS A 25 16.27 -10.02 6.11
C LYS A 25 14.93 -9.77 5.40
N LEU A 26 13.87 -10.42 5.86
CA LEU A 26 12.54 -10.26 5.30
C LEU A 26 12.02 -8.84 5.57
N LEU A 27 12.18 -8.33 6.80
CA LEU A 27 11.84 -6.95 7.15
C LEU A 27 12.64 -5.93 6.34
N ALA A 28 13.95 -6.14 6.15
CA ALA A 28 14.77 -5.24 5.35
C ALA A 28 14.33 -5.20 3.88
N ALA A 29 14.00 -6.36 3.31
CA ALA A 29 13.45 -6.43 1.94
C ALA A 29 12.09 -5.71 1.84
N MET A 30 11.19 -5.93 2.81
CA MET A 30 9.88 -5.28 2.85
C MET A 30 9.99 -3.77 3.08
N ALA A 31 10.94 -3.31 3.89
CA ALA A 31 11.16 -1.88 4.14
C ALA A 31 11.67 -1.18 2.88
N LYS A 32 12.49 -1.87 2.08
CA LYS A 32 12.94 -1.35 0.79
C LYS A 32 11.77 -1.19 -0.18
N VAL A 33 10.92 -2.21 -0.28
CA VAL A 33 9.69 -2.16 -1.11
C VAL A 33 8.73 -1.07 -0.61
N ALA A 34 8.58 -0.92 0.71
CA ALA A 34 7.75 0.13 1.30
C ALA A 34 8.21 1.51 0.87
N LYS A 35 9.52 1.76 0.84
CA LYS A 35 10.10 3.03 0.41
C LYS A 35 9.91 3.29 -1.09
N GLU A 36 9.85 2.24 -1.91
CA GLU A 36 9.50 2.37 -3.34
C GLU A 36 8.02 2.65 -3.56
N VAL A 37 7.17 2.23 -2.63
CA VAL A 37 5.71 2.45 -2.68
C VAL A 37 5.33 3.78 -2.01
N GLU A 38 6.14 4.25 -1.06
CA GLU A 38 5.97 5.50 -0.35
C GLU A 38 6.06 6.68 -1.33
N GLY A 39 4.96 7.44 -1.42
CA GLY A 39 4.86 8.58 -2.33
C GLY A 39 4.44 8.24 -3.76
N LEU A 40 4.10 6.97 -4.06
CA LEU A 40 3.43 6.65 -5.32
C LEU A 40 2.10 7.39 -5.42
N THR A 41 1.88 8.02 -6.57
CA THR A 41 0.60 8.66 -6.91
C THR A 41 -0.18 7.71 -7.80
N VAL A 42 -1.34 7.28 -7.33
CA VAL A 42 -2.30 6.47 -8.09
C VAL A 42 -3.38 7.40 -8.59
N GLU A 43 -3.43 7.62 -9.90
CA GLU A 43 -4.54 8.34 -10.52
C GLU A 43 -5.74 7.41 -10.69
N ILE A 44 -6.88 7.82 -10.17
CA ILE A 44 -8.16 7.11 -10.32
C ILE A 44 -9.15 8.05 -10.98
N LYS A 45 -9.55 7.71 -12.20
CA LYS A 45 -10.61 8.41 -12.92
C LYS A 45 -11.95 7.95 -12.38
N ALA A 46 -12.74 8.88 -11.87
CA ALA A 46 -14.07 8.60 -11.35
C ALA A 46 -15.08 9.65 -11.85
N ARG A 47 -16.34 9.24 -12.04
CA ARG A 47 -17.40 10.16 -12.45
C ARG A 47 -17.81 11.02 -11.27
N ALA A 48 -17.62 12.33 -11.38
CA ALA A 48 -17.94 13.29 -10.33
C ALA A 48 -18.91 14.36 -10.80
N GLY A 49 -19.73 14.82 -9.85
CA GLY A 49 -20.75 15.84 -10.05
C GLY A 49 -20.25 17.26 -9.89
N GLU A 50 -21.20 18.18 -9.86
CA GLU A 50 -20.98 19.63 -9.92
C GLU A 50 -20.44 20.22 -8.61
N GLU A 51 -20.49 19.46 -7.50
CA GLU A 51 -20.11 19.91 -6.14
C GLU A 51 -18.88 19.16 -5.61
N ASP A 52 -17.93 18.84 -6.49
CA ASP A 52 -16.75 18.00 -6.21
C ASP A 52 -17.06 16.62 -5.62
N ARG A 53 -18.34 16.26 -5.50
CA ARG A 53 -18.80 14.97 -5.00
C ARG A 53 -18.74 13.93 -6.10
N ILE A 54 -18.10 12.81 -5.79
CA ILE A 54 -18.03 11.67 -6.69
C ILE A 54 -19.41 10.99 -6.71
N PHE A 55 -19.92 10.68 -7.90
CA PHE A 55 -21.12 9.86 -8.06
C PHE A 55 -20.73 8.39 -7.80
N GLY A 56 -20.54 8.07 -6.52
CA GLY A 56 -20.05 6.77 -6.06
C GLY A 56 -19.28 6.87 -4.75
N SER A 57 -18.46 5.85 -4.44
CA SER A 57 -17.52 5.89 -3.33
C SER A 57 -16.21 5.25 -3.78
N VAL A 58 -15.13 6.02 -3.76
CA VAL A 58 -13.80 5.45 -3.99
C VAL A 58 -13.40 4.76 -2.69
N THR A 59 -13.46 3.44 -2.71
CA THR A 59 -13.10 2.58 -1.59
C THR A 59 -11.71 1.98 -1.80
N THR A 60 -11.21 1.28 -0.78
CA THR A 60 -9.94 0.55 -0.86
C THR A 60 -9.87 -0.45 -2.03
N ALA A 61 -11.02 -0.89 -2.58
CA ALA A 61 -11.06 -1.74 -3.76
C ALA A 61 -10.52 -1.04 -5.02
N HIS A 62 -10.95 0.20 -5.28
CA HIS A 62 -10.47 0.97 -6.43
C HIS A 62 -8.99 1.32 -6.30
N ILE A 63 -8.55 1.63 -5.08
CA ILE A 63 -7.14 1.90 -4.78
C ILE A 63 -6.29 0.64 -5.00
N ALA A 64 -6.77 -0.52 -4.56
CA ALA A 64 -6.10 -1.79 -4.77
C ALA A 64 -5.98 -2.12 -6.27
N GLU A 65 -7.02 -1.87 -7.08
CA GLU A 65 -6.94 -2.05 -8.52
C GLU A 65 -5.96 -1.10 -9.20
N GLY A 66 -5.95 0.18 -8.82
CA GLY A 66 -4.97 1.14 -9.35
C GLY A 66 -3.53 0.79 -8.98
N LEU A 67 -3.30 0.34 -7.74
CA LEU A 67 -1.99 -0.17 -7.30
C LEU A 67 -1.59 -1.44 -8.04
N LYS A 68 -2.55 -2.33 -8.30
CA LYS A 68 -2.33 -3.55 -9.08
C LYS A 68 -1.94 -3.22 -10.52
N ALA A 69 -2.55 -2.21 -11.13
CA ALA A 69 -2.20 -1.73 -12.46
C ALA A 69 -0.77 -1.17 -12.53
N LEU A 70 -0.27 -0.59 -11.43
CA LEU A 70 1.11 -0.14 -11.27
C LEU A 70 2.11 -1.30 -10.98
N GLY A 71 1.64 -2.55 -11.01
CA GLY A 71 2.47 -3.74 -10.75
C GLY A 71 2.71 -4.03 -9.26
N ARG A 72 1.96 -3.41 -8.35
CA ARG A 72 2.02 -3.68 -6.91
C ARG A 72 0.75 -4.39 -6.47
N GLU A 73 0.84 -5.71 -6.30
CA GLU A 73 -0.25 -6.51 -5.78
C GLU A 73 -0.44 -6.25 -4.28
N ILE A 74 -1.29 -5.28 -3.95
CA ILE A 74 -1.64 -4.90 -2.59
C ILE A 74 -3.10 -5.29 -2.35
N ASP A 75 -3.34 -6.10 -1.32
CA ASP A 75 -4.69 -6.51 -0.96
C ASP A 75 -5.45 -5.36 -0.28
N ARG A 76 -6.75 -5.24 -0.54
CA ARG A 76 -7.63 -4.25 0.11
C ARG A 76 -7.62 -4.30 1.64
N LYS A 77 -7.28 -5.46 2.24
CA LYS A 77 -7.12 -5.61 3.71
C LYS A 77 -5.86 -4.92 4.24
N SER A 78 -4.86 -4.76 3.39
CA SER A 78 -3.63 -4.05 3.73
C SER A 78 -3.77 -2.54 3.59
N ILE A 79 -4.78 -2.05 2.88
CA ILE A 79 -5.02 -0.62 2.68
C ILE A 79 -5.89 -0.10 3.84
N THR A 80 -5.33 0.85 4.58
CA THR A 80 -6.03 1.63 5.59
C THR A 80 -6.33 3.00 5.00
N LEU A 81 -7.62 3.33 4.97
CA LEU A 81 -8.11 4.63 4.52
C LEU A 81 -8.75 5.30 5.73
N GLU A 82 -8.30 6.52 6.04
CA GLU A 82 -8.74 7.28 7.22
C GLU A 82 -10.15 7.83 7.00
N GLU A 83 -10.42 8.30 5.78
CA GLU A 83 -11.72 8.83 5.37
C GLU A 83 -12.13 8.26 4.01
N PRO A 84 -13.38 7.76 3.87
CA PRO A 84 -13.88 7.31 2.58
C PRO A 84 -13.90 8.48 1.58
N ILE A 85 -13.24 8.28 0.44
CA ILE A 85 -13.10 9.32 -0.58
C ILE A 85 -14.43 9.51 -1.29
N LYS A 86 -15.09 10.62 -0.98
CA LYS A 86 -16.35 11.07 -1.60
C LYS A 86 -16.19 12.36 -2.40
N THR A 87 -14.99 12.95 -2.37
CA THR A 87 -14.65 14.18 -3.06
C THR A 87 -13.53 13.96 -4.07
N LEU A 88 -13.58 14.70 -5.18
CA LEU A 88 -12.45 14.85 -6.09
C LEU A 88 -11.26 15.47 -5.35
N GLY A 89 -10.05 15.13 -5.78
CA GLY A 89 -8.82 15.70 -5.23
C GLY A 89 -7.79 14.67 -4.81
N ILE A 90 -6.83 15.13 -4.01
CA ILE A 90 -5.68 14.34 -3.56
C ILE A 90 -6.00 13.81 -2.18
N HIS A 91 -5.99 12.48 -2.06
CA HIS A 91 -6.22 11.77 -0.81
C HIS A 91 -5.01 10.93 -0.47
N THR A 92 -4.80 10.66 0.82
CA THR A 92 -3.71 9.80 1.30
C THR A 92 -4.26 8.48 1.81
N ALA A 93 -3.70 7.37 1.34
CA ALA A 93 -4.01 6.04 1.83
C ALA A 93 -2.76 5.38 2.40
N SER A 94 -2.89 4.68 3.52
CA SER A 94 -1.77 3.98 4.15
C SER A 94 -1.83 2.49 3.81
N VAL A 95 -0.78 1.98 3.19
CA VAL A 95 -0.62 0.55 2.86
C VAL A 95 0.25 -0.13 3.91
N ARG A 96 -0.28 -1.17 4.54
CA ARG A 96 0.42 -2.00 5.50
C ARG A 96 0.99 -3.26 4.83
N LEU A 97 2.31 -3.29 4.67
CA LEU A 97 3.00 -4.38 3.98
C LEU A 97 3.40 -5.51 4.94
N ALA A 98 4.01 -5.18 6.09
CA ALA A 98 4.52 -6.16 7.05
C ALA A 98 4.49 -5.64 8.49
N LYS A 99 4.87 -6.48 9.47
CA LYS A 99 4.94 -6.12 10.90
C LYS A 99 5.82 -4.88 11.11
N GLY A 100 5.18 -3.74 11.30
CA GLY A 100 5.85 -2.46 11.56
C GLY A 100 6.21 -1.65 10.31
N ILE A 101 5.83 -2.10 9.11
CA ILE A 101 6.14 -1.41 7.85
C ILE A 101 4.85 -0.92 7.19
N ASN A 102 4.67 0.40 7.21
CA ASN A 102 3.61 1.15 6.55
C ASN A 102 4.21 2.00 5.42
N ALA A 103 3.49 2.13 4.33
CA ALA A 103 3.83 3.01 3.21
C ALA A 103 2.64 3.93 2.94
N THR A 104 2.87 5.21 2.71
CA THR A 104 1.79 6.15 2.35
C THR A 104 1.74 6.32 0.84
N VAL A 105 0.57 6.10 0.23
CA VAL A 105 0.32 6.34 -1.19
C VAL A 105 -0.61 7.52 -1.34
N LYS A 106 -0.39 8.32 -2.38
CA LYS A 106 -1.30 9.42 -2.76
C LYS A 106 -2.27 8.89 -3.80
N VAL A 107 -3.55 9.07 -3.57
CA VAL A 107 -4.60 8.73 -4.52
C VAL A 107 -5.13 10.03 -5.08
N TRP A 108 -4.89 10.25 -6.36
CA TRP A 108 -5.41 11.42 -7.05
C TRP A 108 -6.68 11.03 -7.79
N VAL A 109 -7.82 11.52 -7.31
CA VAL A 109 -9.10 11.26 -7.96
C VAL A 109 -9.41 12.40 -8.91
N THR A 110 -9.41 12.09 -10.21
CA THR A 110 -9.73 13.02 -11.30
C THR A 110 -11.11 12.72 -11.88
N LYS A 111 -11.80 13.75 -12.34
CA LYS A 111 -13.11 13.60 -12.99
C LYS A 111 -12.89 12.94 -14.35
N GLU A 112 -13.62 11.86 -14.62
CA GLU A 112 -13.77 11.36 -15.98
C GLU A 112 -14.62 12.36 -16.77
N VAL A 113 -13.96 13.38 -17.30
CA VAL A 113 -14.43 14.13 -18.46
C VAL A 113 -13.88 13.39 -19.66
N ALA A 114 -14.76 13.01 -20.57
CA ALA A 114 -14.38 12.67 -21.93
C ALA A 114 -13.81 13.96 -22.56
N GLU A 115 -12.52 14.18 -22.38
CA GLU A 115 -11.72 15.00 -23.26
C GLU A 115 -10.66 14.09 -23.87
N GLU A 116 -10.82 13.89 -25.16
CA GLU A 116 -9.80 13.41 -26.07
C GLU A 116 -8.58 14.33 -26.01
N GLU A 117 -7.40 13.73 -25.98
CA GLU A 117 -6.14 14.21 -26.58
C GLU A 117 -5.64 15.63 -26.25
N GLU A 118 -4.52 15.73 -25.52
CA GLU A 118 -3.39 16.50 -26.05
C GLU A 118 -2.07 15.89 -25.56
N ALA A 119 -1.42 15.17 -26.47
CA ALA A 119 -0.01 14.89 -26.44
C ALA A 119 0.66 15.78 -27.50
N GLU A 120 1.03 17.00 -27.13
CA GLU A 120 2.05 17.84 -27.79
C GLU A 120 2.40 18.90 -26.73
N VAL A 121 3.65 19.22 -26.40
CA VAL A 121 4.58 19.90 -27.30
C VAL A 121 6.02 19.53 -26.98
N ALA A 122 6.70 19.05 -28.03
CA ALA A 122 8.13 19.18 -28.16
C ALA A 122 8.48 20.65 -28.41
N GLU A 123 9.50 21.15 -27.72
CA GLU A 123 10.48 22.08 -28.28
C GLU A 123 11.87 21.72 -27.72
#